data_AF-A0A822Y7B3-F1
#
_entry.id   AF-A0A822Y7B3-F1
#
_cell.length_a   1.000
_cell.length_b   1.000
_cell.length_c   1.000
_cell.angle_alpha   90.00
_cell.angle_beta   90.00
_cell.angle_gamma   90.00
#
_symmetry.space_group_name_H-M   'P 1'
#
loop_
_entity.id
_entity.type
_entity.pdbx_description
1 polymer ?
#
loop_
_entity_poly.entity_id
_entity_poly.type
_entity_poly.pdbx_seq_one_letter_code
_entity_poly.pdbx_strand_id
1 'polypeptide(L)' 'MVEKKMSCALEITRGLSVKMANGELLTCSIICRGFNWSMQDYVLTTDVLILNLGGFELVLGIQWLETLGNIV' A
#
# COMPACT_ATOMS: atom_id res chain seq x y z
N MET A 1 -5.82 1.26 20.69
CA MET A 1 -5.32 0.74 19.41
C MET A 1 -6.54 0.28 18.63
N VAL A 2 -7.02 1.09 17.70
CA VAL A 2 -8.21 0.75 16.90
C VAL A 2 -7.75 -0.21 15.81
N GLU A 3 -8.06 -1.49 15.96
CA GLU A 3 -7.82 -2.49 14.93
C GLU A 3 -8.83 -2.27 13.81
N LYS A 4 -8.50 -1.36 12.90
CA LYS A 4 -9.35 -1.05 11.75
C LYS A 4 -9.25 -2.23 10.79
N LYS A 5 -10.27 -3.09 10.83
CA LYS A 5 -10.45 -4.23 9.93
C LYS A 5 -10.47 -3.71 8.49
N MET A 6 -9.36 -3.83 7.76
CA MET A 6 -9.33 -3.56 6.33
C MET A 6 -10.14 -4.65 5.62
N SER A 7 -11.26 -4.29 5.02
CA SER A 7 -12.11 -5.19 4.25
C SER A 7 -11.61 -5.30 2.82
N CYS A 8 -10.53 -6.06 2.62
CA CYS A 8 -9.92 -6.23 1.30
C CYS A 8 -9.47 -7.68 1.08
N ALA A 9 -9.38 -8.09 -0.18
CA ALA A 9 -9.01 -9.46 -0.53
C ALA A 9 -7.49 -9.62 -0.48
N LEU A 10 -7.02 -10.40 0.49
CA LEU A 10 -5.61 -10.79 0.58
C LEU A 10 -5.34 -11.95 -0.36
N GLU A 11 -4.36 -11.79 -1.24
CA GLU A 11 -3.89 -12.81 -2.18
C GLU A 11 -2.41 -13.10 -1.92
N ILE A 12 -2.04 -14.38 -1.98
CA ILE A 12 -0.64 -14.80 -1.95
C ILE A 12 -0.07 -14.62 -3.37
N THR A 13 1.02 -13.87 -3.49
CA THR A 13 1.75 -13.66 -4.74
C THR A 13 3.06 -14.43 -4.75
N ARG A 14 3.73 -14.51 -5.91
CA ARG A 14 4.98 -15.26 -6.13
C ARG A 14 6.22 -14.66 -5.46
N GLY A 15 6.05 -13.82 -4.44
CA GLY A 15 7.13 -13.07 -3.81
C GLY A 15 7.57 -11.91 -4.69
N LEU A 16 7.15 -10.69 -4.34
CA LEU A 16 7.60 -9.46 -4.97
C LEU A 16 8.80 -8.91 -4.18
N SER A 17 9.94 -8.75 -4.82
CA SER A 17 11.10 -8.09 -4.20
C SER A 17 10.94 -6.58 -4.25
N VAL A 18 10.81 -5.96 -3.08
CA VAL A 18 10.70 -4.51 -2.90
C VAL A 18 12.04 -3.99 -2.39
N LYS A 19 12.65 -3.07 -3.13
CA LYS A 19 13.86 -2.37 -2.68
C LYS A 19 13.46 -1.15 -1.87
N MET A 20 13.87 -1.14 -0.62
CA MET A 20 13.66 -0.04 0.32
C MET A 20 14.66 1.09 0.07
N ALA A 21 14.32 2.30 0.50
CA ALA A 21 15.18 3.47 0.34
C ALA A 21 16.53 3.34 1.07
N ASN A 22 16.58 2.56 2.16
CA ASN A 22 17.81 2.21 2.89
C ASN A 22 18.67 1.17 2.14
N GLY A 23 18.25 0.69 0.97
CA GLY A 23 18.95 -0.33 0.18
C GLY A 23 18.58 -1.77 0.52
N GLU A 24 17.76 -2.00 1.54
CA GLU A 24 17.28 -3.32 1.95
C GLU A 24 16.31 -3.90 0.90
N LEU A 25 16.36 -5.22 0.71
CA LEU A 25 15.42 -5.95 -0.15
C LEU A 25 14.45 -6.73 0.72
N LEU A 26 13.18 -6.35 0.67
CA LEU A 26 12.10 -7.06 1.33
C LEU A 26 11.36 -7.93 0.33
N THR A 27 11.05 -9.15 0.72
CA THR A 27 10.18 -10.03 -0.07
C THR A 27 8.76 -9.90 0.44
N CYS A 28 7.85 -9.43 -0.41
CA CYS A 28 6.43 -9.34 -0.12
C CYS A 28 5.68 -10.47 -0.82
N SER A 29 5.03 -11.34 -0.04
CA SER A 29 4.25 -12.47 -0.61
C SER A 29 2.75 -12.24 -0.53
N ILE A 30 2.30 -11.07 -0.04
CA ILE A 30 0.88 -10.78 0.17
C ILE A 30 0.53 -9.46 -0.51
N ILE A 31 -0.43 -9.52 -1.41
CA ILE A 31 -1.07 -8.34 -2.01
C ILE A 31 -2.50 -8.24 -1.51
N CYS A 32 -2.93 -7.02 -1.25
CA CYS A 32 -4.28 -6.68 -0.86
C CYS A 32 -4.93 -6.00 -2.06
N ARG A 33 -5.83 -6.72 -2.75
CA ARG A 33 -6.47 -6.26 -3.98
C ARG A 33 -7.66 -5.36 -3.69
N GLY A 34 -7.82 -4.33 -4.53
CA GLY A 34 -8.97 -3.42 -4.45
C GLY A 34 -9.05 -2.72 -3.10
N PHE A 35 -7.90 -2.37 -2.52
CA PHE A 35 -7.83 -1.63 -1.27
C PHE A 35 -8.45 -0.24 -1.46
N ASN A 36 -9.62 -0.06 -0.85
CA ASN A 36 -10.33 1.20 -0.85
C ASN A 36 -9.89 2.02 0.35
N TRP A 37 -9.40 3.22 0.09
CA TRP A 37 -8.96 4.14 1.12
C TRP A 37 -9.34 5.57 0.76
N SER A 38 -9.47 6.38 1.80
CA SER A 38 -9.87 7.77 1.69
C SER A 38 -8.83 8.66 2.34
N MET A 39 -8.43 9.72 1.65
CA MET A 39 -7.69 10.84 2.22
C MET A 39 -8.52 12.10 2.02
N GLN A 40 -9.02 12.65 3.13
CA GLN A 40 -9.99 13.75 3.09
C GLN A 40 -11.18 13.38 2.20
N ASP A 41 -11.44 14.15 1.15
CA ASP A 41 -12.57 13.95 0.23
C ASP A 41 -12.21 13.05 -0.98
N TYR A 42 -10.97 12.53 -1.03
CA TYR A 42 -10.50 11.67 -2.12
C TYR A 42 -10.59 10.21 -1.74
N VAL A 43 -11.42 9.45 -2.45
CA VAL A 43 -11.49 8.00 -2.33
C VAL A 43 -10.76 7.37 -3.50
N LEU A 44 -9.78 6.52 -3.20
CA LEU A 44 -9.01 5.78 -4.18
C LEU A 44 -9.14 4.29 -3.93
N THR A 45 -9.15 3.53 -5.02
CA THR A 45 -9.07 2.07 -4.99
C THR A 45 -7.80 1.66 -5.69
N THR A 46 -6.91 0.96 -4.99
CA THR A 46 -5.63 0.51 -5.53
C THR A 46 -5.23 -0.81 -4.92
N ASP A 47 -4.26 -1.50 -5.50
CA ASP A 47 -3.71 -2.70 -4.90
C ASP A 47 -2.52 -2.31 -4.01
N VAL A 48 -2.46 -2.86 -2.80
CA VAL A 48 -1.39 -2.54 -1.83
C VAL A 48 -0.60 -3.79 -1.44
N LEU A 49 0.71 -3.62 -1.28
CA LEU A 49 1.61 -4.67 -0.80
C LEU A 49 1.63 -4.65 0.73
N ILE A 50 1.48 -5.82 1.35
CA ILE A 50 1.54 -5.94 2.81
C ILE A 50 2.98 -6.20 3.22
N LEU A 51 3.59 -5.21 3.88
CA LEU A 51 4.96 -5.26 4.37
C LEU A 51 4.95 -5.05 5.89
N ASN A 52 5.74 -5.85 6.62
CA ASN A 52 5.93 -5.65 8.05
C ASN A 52 7.02 -4.59 8.29
N LEU A 53 6.68 -3.33 8.01
CA LEU A 53 7.53 -2.17 8.26
C LEU A 53 7.12 -1.61 9.61
N GLY A 54 7.78 -2.03 10.69
CA GLY A 54 7.42 -1.62 12.05
C GLY A 54 7.17 -0.10 12.16
N GLY A 55 5.95 0.29 12.53
CA GLY A 55 5.57 1.68 12.79
C GLY A 55 4.83 2.42 11.67
N PHE A 56 4.64 1.84 10.48
CA PHE A 56 3.89 2.47 9.38
C PHE A 56 2.60 1.72 9.07
N GLU A 57 1.49 2.46 8.89
CA GLU A 57 0.19 1.87 8.55
C GLU A 57 -0.06 1.81 7.03
N LEU A 58 0.46 2.77 6.26
CA LEU A 58 0.34 2.83 4.80
C LEU A 58 1.51 3.64 4.20
N VAL A 59 2.12 3.11 3.13
CA VAL A 59 3.17 3.81 2.37
C VAL A 59 2.65 4.06 0.96
N LEU A 60 2.61 5.33 0.57
CA LEU A 60 2.14 5.77 -0.75
C LEU A 60 3.34 6.05 -1.66
N GLY A 61 3.45 5.29 -2.75
CA GLY A 61 4.48 5.51 -3.76
C GLY A 61 4.11 6.62 -4.76
N ILE A 62 5.03 6.89 -5.70
CA ILE A 62 4.82 7.86 -6.79
C ILE A 62 3.57 7.53 -7.65
N GLN A 63 3.26 6.24 -7.82
CA GLN A 63 2.06 5.81 -8.55
C GLN A 63 0.77 6.38 -7.95
N TRP A 64 0.73 6.61 -6.64
CA TRP A 64 -0.40 7.30 -6.03
C TRP A 64 -0.37 8.80 -6.35
N LEU A 65 0.79 9.46 -6.29
CA LEU A 65 0.90 10.90 -6.60
C LEU A 65 0.40 11.23 -8.01
N GLU A 66 0.62 10.33 -8.98
CA GLU A 66 0.10 10.48 -10.34
C GLU A 66 -1.44 10.51 -10.41
N THR A 67 -2.15 9.90 -9.44
CA THR A 67 -3.62 9.89 -9.40
C THR A 67 -4.24 11.21 -8.96
N LEU A 68 -3.46 12.09 -8.32
CA LEU A 68 -3.94 13.40 -7.86
C LEU A 68 -4.11 14.41 -9.00
N GLY A 69 -3.61 14.11 -10.20
CA GLY A 69 -3.62 15.04 -11.32
C GLY A 69 -2.66 16.21 -11.09
N ASN A 70 -2.99 17.38 -11.64
CA ASN A 70 -2.13 18.56 -11.53
C ASN A 70 -2.21 19.15 -10.11
N ILE A 71 -1.12 19.02 -9.35
CA ILE A 71 -0.97 19.66 -8.04
C ILE A 71 -0.36 21.05 -8.29
N VAL A 72 -1.12 22.11 -8.02
CA VAL A 72 -0.72 23.52 -8.20
C VAL A 72 -0.44 24.18 -6.87
#